data_AF-A0A924UJ91-F1
#
_entry.id   AF-A0A924UJ91-F1
#
_cell.length_a   1.000
_cell.length_b   1.000
_cell.length_c   1.000
_cell.angle_alpha   90.00
_cell.angle_beta   90.00
_cell.angle_gamma   90.00
#
_symmetry.space_group_name_H-M   'P 1'
#
loop_
_entity.id
_entity.type
_entity.pdbx_description
1 polymer ?
#
loop_
_entity_poly.entity_id
_entity_poly.type
_entity_poly.pdbx_seq_one_letter_code
_entity_poly.pdbx_strand_id
1 'polypeptide(L)'
;MKYKSNSVLTRFLILTFLPLSFLTSCNPGSGKSGNGRNPYGAGPSAPSLSADGGRFTSSTDYASAGAYAVLSKSGISNSGVTAITGSIGASPIAATGITGFSLAMDASNVFSTSVPHSLVTDKVFGATYTSPTPSNLTSAISSMERAYVAAAGQTSPDFTELGAGNIGGMTLAPGLYKWSTDLRITTTAYLSGGPEDVWIFQVAGYVDISSAQSIILQGGAQPRNIYWQVANGVTLNTTSTFVGVVLSQTSVTLNSGATLRGRAFAQTSVIINASTITP
;
A
#
# COMPACT_ATOMS: atom_id res chain seq x y z
N MET A 1 -0.77 -15.53 62.08
CA MET A 1 -2.18 -15.67 61.63
C MET A 1 -2.34 -14.89 60.32
N LYS A 2 -2.57 -15.61 59.21
CA LYS A 2 -3.02 -15.16 57.87
C LYS A 2 -2.27 -14.01 57.15
N TYR A 3 -1.40 -14.37 56.20
CA TYR A 3 -1.15 -13.56 54.99
C TYR A 3 -2.02 -14.14 53.85
N LYS A 4 -2.90 -13.29 53.29
CA LYS A 4 -3.76 -13.61 52.14
C LYS A 4 -2.93 -13.52 50.85
N SER A 5 -2.85 -14.63 50.12
CA SER A 5 -2.37 -14.67 48.73
C SER A 5 -3.51 -14.22 47.81
N ASN A 6 -3.30 -13.16 47.03
CA ASN A 6 -4.18 -12.76 45.93
C ASN A 6 -3.49 -13.13 44.61
N SER A 7 -3.95 -14.20 43.97
CA SER A 7 -3.55 -14.58 42.62
C SER A 7 -4.28 -13.69 41.61
N VAL A 8 -3.51 -12.94 40.81
CA VAL A 8 -4.03 -12.27 39.61
C VAL A 8 -3.98 -13.29 38.48
N LEU A 9 -5.13 -13.86 38.13
CA LEU A 9 -5.30 -14.74 36.98
C LEU A 9 -5.46 -13.88 35.72
N THR A 10 -4.38 -13.74 34.97
CA THR A 10 -4.34 -13.20 33.60
C THR A 10 -5.14 -14.12 32.68
N ARG A 11 -6.31 -13.69 32.21
CA ARG A 11 -7.09 -14.39 31.18
C ARG A 11 -6.49 -14.11 29.80
N PHE A 12 -5.76 -15.08 29.25
CA PHE A 12 -5.44 -15.13 27.82
C PHE A 12 -6.68 -15.66 27.08
N LEU A 13 -7.26 -14.83 26.21
CA LEU A 13 -8.27 -15.24 25.26
C LEU A 13 -7.56 -15.83 24.04
N ILE A 14 -7.52 -17.16 23.92
CA ILE A 14 -7.01 -17.86 22.73
C ILE A 14 -8.14 -17.85 21.70
N LEU A 15 -7.98 -17.06 20.63
CA LEU A 15 -8.87 -17.05 19.47
C LEU A 15 -8.45 -18.19 18.53
N THR A 16 -9.11 -19.34 18.63
CA THR A 16 -8.90 -20.47 17.70
C THR A 16 -9.55 -20.16 16.35
N PHE A 17 -8.74 -19.94 15.32
CA PHE A 17 -9.17 -19.88 13.92
C PHE A 17 -9.51 -21.29 13.43
N LEU A 18 -10.76 -21.53 13.01
CA LEU A 18 -11.11 -22.70 12.21
C LEU A 18 -10.77 -22.44 10.72
N PRO A 19 -10.09 -23.34 10.01
CA PRO A 19 -9.96 -23.26 8.56
C PRO A 19 -11.25 -23.74 7.88
N LEU A 20 -11.83 -22.88 7.04
CA LEU A 20 -12.95 -23.22 6.16
C LEU A 20 -12.41 -23.94 4.93
N SER A 21 -12.59 -25.25 4.87
CA SER A 21 -12.26 -26.08 3.71
C SER A 21 -13.36 -25.95 2.64
N PHE A 22 -13.01 -25.43 1.47
CA PHE A 22 -13.86 -25.49 0.29
C PHE A 22 -13.63 -26.80 -0.46
N LEU A 23 -14.71 -27.53 -0.71
CA LEU A 23 -14.74 -28.71 -1.59
C LEU A 23 -14.68 -28.27 -3.05
N THR A 24 -13.68 -28.77 -3.78
CA THR A 24 -13.54 -28.64 -5.23
C THR A 24 -14.54 -29.54 -5.94
N SER A 25 -15.40 -28.97 -6.77
CA SER A 25 -16.16 -29.69 -7.79
C SER A 25 -15.45 -29.54 -9.14
N CYS A 26 -15.24 -30.67 -9.82
CA CYS A 26 -14.59 -30.76 -11.12
C CYS A 26 -15.67 -30.92 -12.20
N ASN A 27 -15.60 -30.16 -13.30
CA ASN A 27 -16.23 -30.56 -14.56
C ASN A 27 -15.39 -30.06 -15.76
N PRO A 28 -15.02 -30.91 -16.73
CA PRO A 28 -14.23 -30.53 -17.91
C PRO A 28 -15.13 -30.23 -19.12
N GLY A 29 -14.82 -29.18 -19.88
CA GLY A 29 -15.49 -28.85 -21.13
C GLY A 29 -14.67 -27.84 -21.96
N SER A 30 -14.11 -28.33 -23.06
CA SER A 30 -13.12 -27.73 -23.95
C SER A 30 -13.66 -26.71 -24.96
N GLY A 31 -12.84 -25.71 -25.32
CA GLY A 31 -12.95 -24.94 -26.57
C GLY A 31 -12.01 -23.73 -26.65
N LYS A 32 -10.89 -23.83 -27.37
CA LYS A 32 -9.94 -22.74 -27.68
C LYS A 32 -10.20 -22.15 -29.08
N SER A 33 -10.00 -20.84 -29.26
CA SER A 33 -9.42 -20.12 -30.42
C SER A 33 -9.93 -18.67 -30.39
N GLY A 34 -9.20 -17.55 -30.52
CA GLY A 34 -7.83 -17.09 -30.84
C GLY A 34 -7.95 -15.53 -30.84
N ASN A 35 -6.96 -14.65 -30.81
CA ASN A 35 -5.53 -14.69 -31.05
C ASN A 35 -4.92 -13.38 -30.47
N GLY A 36 -3.78 -13.50 -29.80
CA GLY A 36 -3.04 -12.38 -29.18
C GLY A 36 -2.13 -12.87 -28.06
N ARG A 37 -1.30 -13.90 -28.34
CA ARG A 37 -0.40 -14.48 -27.34
C ARG A 37 0.85 -13.59 -27.22
N ASN A 38 1.05 -13.01 -26.03
CA ASN A 38 2.34 -12.50 -25.58
C ASN A 38 3.37 -13.66 -25.62
N PRO A 39 4.55 -13.49 -26.26
CA PRO A 39 5.56 -14.55 -26.40
C PRO A 39 6.39 -14.83 -25.14
N TYR A 40 6.16 -14.16 -24.00
CA TYR A 40 6.81 -14.43 -22.71
C TYR A 40 5.72 -14.62 -21.66
N GLY A 41 5.84 -15.62 -20.78
CA GLY A 41 4.78 -16.05 -19.85
C GLY A 41 4.06 -14.90 -19.14
N ALA A 42 2.75 -15.06 -18.89
CA ALA A 42 1.98 -14.05 -18.19
C ALA A 42 2.62 -13.79 -16.82
N GLY A 43 3.18 -12.59 -16.63
CA GLY A 43 3.65 -12.14 -15.32
C GLY A 43 2.54 -12.25 -14.26
N PRO A 44 2.87 -12.02 -12.98
CA PRO A 44 1.88 -12.15 -11.93
C PRO A 44 0.69 -11.22 -12.19
N SER A 45 -0.51 -11.68 -11.84
CA SER A 45 -1.69 -10.84 -11.93
C SER A 45 -1.61 -9.72 -10.91
N ALA A 46 -1.78 -8.47 -11.36
CA ALA A 46 -1.79 -7.31 -10.50
C ALA A 46 -2.80 -7.45 -9.34
N PRO A 47 -2.43 -7.10 -8.09
CA PRO A 47 -3.38 -6.99 -7.00
C PRO A 47 -4.47 -5.96 -7.33
N SER A 48 -5.73 -6.37 -7.21
CA SER A 48 -6.86 -5.46 -7.42
C SER A 48 -6.98 -4.49 -6.25
N LEU A 49 -6.93 -3.19 -6.53
CA LEU A 49 -7.21 -2.12 -5.55
C LEU A 49 -8.71 -1.79 -5.47
N SER A 50 -9.55 -2.54 -6.19
CA SER A 50 -10.97 -2.32 -6.54
C SER A 50 -11.21 -1.06 -7.40
N ALA A 51 -12.04 -1.20 -8.44
CA ALA A 51 -12.34 -0.24 -9.53
C ALA A 51 -11.12 0.31 -10.33
N ASP A 52 -11.12 -0.02 -11.63
CA ASP A 52 -10.22 0.50 -12.66
C ASP A 52 -10.06 2.02 -12.59
N GLY A 53 -8.89 2.53 -12.99
CA GLY A 53 -8.51 3.95 -13.01
C GLY A 53 -9.32 4.84 -13.98
N GLY A 54 -10.65 4.73 -13.97
CA GLY A 54 -11.59 5.62 -14.62
C GLY A 54 -12.01 6.76 -13.68
N ARG A 55 -12.30 7.92 -14.28
CA ARG A 55 -12.58 9.21 -13.62
C ARG A 55 -13.50 9.09 -12.40
N PHE A 56 -13.06 9.64 -11.26
CA PHE A 56 -13.85 9.85 -10.03
C PHE A 56 -15.04 10.76 -10.34
N THR A 57 -16.21 10.17 -10.59
CA THR A 57 -17.44 10.89 -10.95
C THR A 57 -18.59 10.56 -10.02
N SER A 58 -18.40 9.62 -9.08
CA SER A 58 -19.42 9.19 -8.13
C SER A 58 -18.87 9.02 -6.70
N SER A 59 -19.76 9.06 -5.69
CA SER A 59 -19.37 8.75 -4.31
C SER A 59 -18.91 7.30 -4.14
N THR A 60 -19.35 6.38 -5.00
CA THR A 60 -18.94 4.97 -4.95
C THR A 60 -17.49 4.75 -5.40
N ASP A 61 -16.90 5.64 -6.18
CA ASP A 61 -15.51 5.52 -6.62
C ASP A 61 -14.53 5.65 -5.43
N TYR A 62 -14.90 6.46 -4.43
CA TYR A 62 -14.14 6.61 -3.19
C TYR A 62 -14.28 5.41 -2.23
N ALA A 63 -15.07 4.38 -2.58
CA ALA A 63 -15.13 3.13 -1.81
C ALA A 63 -13.93 2.20 -2.10
N SER A 64 -13.07 2.58 -3.04
CA SER A 64 -11.87 1.84 -3.42
C SER A 64 -10.61 2.38 -2.73
N ALA A 65 -9.63 1.49 -2.46
CA ALA A 65 -8.29 1.92 -2.05
C ALA A 65 -7.60 2.74 -3.14
N GLY A 66 -7.80 2.41 -4.42
CA GLY A 66 -7.21 3.10 -5.58
C GLY A 66 -7.60 4.58 -5.70
N ALA A 67 -8.67 5.01 -5.02
CA ALA A 67 -9.07 6.41 -4.95
C ALA A 67 -8.14 7.30 -4.12
N TYR A 68 -7.27 6.70 -3.30
CA TYR A 68 -6.45 7.40 -2.34
C TYR A 68 -4.97 7.37 -2.73
N ALA A 69 -4.28 8.50 -2.60
CA ALA A 69 -2.82 8.57 -2.63
C ALA A 69 -2.23 8.00 -1.33
N VAL A 70 -2.90 8.27 -0.21
CA VAL A 70 -2.52 7.79 1.12
C VAL A 70 -3.74 7.23 1.84
N LEU A 71 -3.65 6.00 2.34
CA LEU A 71 -4.71 5.35 3.11
C LEU A 71 -4.12 4.66 4.34
N SER A 72 -4.68 4.90 5.52
CA SER A 72 -4.19 4.30 6.77
C SER A 72 -5.30 3.87 7.73
N LYS A 73 -4.97 3.03 8.71
CA LYS A 73 -5.92 2.64 9.77
C LYS A 73 -5.74 3.37 11.09
N SER A 74 -4.52 3.78 11.43
CA SER A 74 -4.19 4.30 12.76
C SER A 74 -3.52 5.68 12.76
N GLY A 75 -3.27 6.29 11.59
CA GLY A 75 -2.88 7.70 11.53
C GLY A 75 -2.17 8.09 10.25
N ILE A 76 -2.32 9.36 9.87
CA ILE A 76 -1.50 10.01 8.85
C ILE A 76 -0.90 11.25 9.50
N SER A 77 0.41 11.31 9.64
CA SER A 77 1.08 12.49 10.19
C SER A 77 1.96 13.16 9.13
N ASN A 78 1.94 14.49 9.15
CA ASN A 78 2.84 15.31 8.37
C ASN A 78 3.69 16.20 9.28
N SER A 79 4.98 16.31 8.97
CA SER A 79 5.86 17.36 9.49
C SER A 79 6.56 18.08 8.33
N GLY A 80 6.61 19.41 8.37
CA GLY A 80 7.23 20.21 7.31
C GLY A 80 6.39 20.36 6.03
N VAL A 81 7.04 20.86 4.97
CA VAL A 81 6.40 21.19 3.68
C VAL A 81 6.30 19.94 2.82
N THR A 82 5.11 19.36 2.77
CA THR A 82 4.78 18.14 2.02
C THR A 82 3.90 18.50 0.83
N ALA A 83 3.91 17.66 -0.22
CA ALA A 83 3.02 17.79 -1.37
C ALA A 83 2.41 16.44 -1.75
N ILE A 84 1.11 16.28 -1.55
CA ILE A 84 0.38 15.06 -1.91
C ILE A 84 -0.57 15.37 -3.06
N THR A 85 -0.37 14.67 -4.18
CA THR A 85 -1.30 14.67 -5.31
C THR A 85 -2.38 13.62 -5.10
N GLY A 86 -3.64 14.02 -4.99
CA GLY A 86 -4.77 13.11 -4.76
C GLY A 86 -5.23 13.00 -3.30
N SER A 87 -6.33 12.28 -3.11
CA SER A 87 -7.05 12.20 -1.83
C SER A 87 -6.31 11.40 -0.76
N ILE A 88 -6.50 11.72 0.52
CA ILE A 88 -5.99 10.93 1.65
C ILE A 88 -7.12 10.50 2.60
N GLY A 89 -6.98 9.34 3.23
CA GLY A 89 -8.03 8.78 4.08
C GLY A 89 -7.51 8.01 5.29
N ALA A 90 -8.23 8.08 6.41
CA ALA A 90 -7.96 7.23 7.56
C ALA A 90 -9.25 6.65 8.16
N SER A 91 -9.24 5.34 8.42
CA SER A 91 -10.37 4.62 9.04
C SER A 91 -9.88 3.32 9.70
N PRO A 92 -10.30 2.97 10.93
CA PRO A 92 -11.54 3.43 11.59
C PRO A 92 -11.41 4.71 12.43
N ILE A 93 -10.25 5.37 12.42
CA ILE A 93 -10.04 6.57 13.23
C ILE A 93 -10.74 7.82 12.66
N ALA A 94 -11.02 8.76 13.56
CA ALA A 94 -11.44 10.10 13.19
C ALA A 94 -10.31 10.89 12.49
N ALA A 95 -10.68 11.98 11.81
CA ALA A 95 -9.71 12.87 11.17
C ALA A 95 -8.75 13.56 12.17
N THR A 96 -9.00 13.49 13.48
CA THR A 96 -8.04 13.94 14.51
C THR A 96 -6.76 13.11 14.51
N GLY A 97 -6.77 11.90 13.96
CA GLY A 97 -5.56 11.11 13.69
C GLY A 97 -4.86 11.47 12.37
N ILE A 98 -5.39 12.43 11.61
CA ILE A 98 -4.75 13.02 10.43
C ILE A 98 -4.16 14.37 10.85
N THR A 99 -2.86 14.40 11.15
CA THR A 99 -2.20 15.50 11.86
C THR A 99 -1.16 16.21 10.98
N GLY A 100 -0.94 17.50 11.23
CA GLY A 100 0.05 18.29 10.49
C GLY A 100 -0.40 18.81 9.12
N PHE A 101 -1.70 18.76 8.83
CA PHE A 101 -2.31 19.23 7.57
C PHE A 101 -3.21 20.47 7.72
N SER A 102 -3.43 20.93 8.96
CA SER A 102 -4.33 22.05 9.29
C SER A 102 -5.68 21.95 8.56
N LEU A 103 -6.43 20.89 8.87
CA LEU A 103 -7.64 20.54 8.13
C LEU A 103 -8.75 21.57 8.32
N ALA A 104 -9.36 22.00 7.21
CA ALA A 104 -10.57 22.80 7.18
C ALA A 104 -11.74 21.92 6.69
N MET A 105 -12.75 21.75 7.52
CA MET A 105 -13.94 20.96 7.19
C MET A 105 -14.76 21.66 6.10
N ASP A 106 -15.20 20.91 5.09
CA ASP A 106 -16.13 21.40 4.08
C ASP A 106 -17.55 21.59 4.66
N ALA A 107 -18.35 22.48 4.07
CA ALA A 107 -19.71 22.77 4.52
C ALA A 107 -20.63 21.53 4.58
N SER A 108 -20.39 20.54 3.72
CA SER A 108 -21.13 19.26 3.72
C SER A 108 -20.76 18.34 4.89
N ASN A 109 -19.63 18.60 5.57
CA ASN A 109 -19.02 17.72 6.57
C ASN A 109 -18.64 16.32 6.06
N VAL A 110 -18.61 16.08 4.74
CA VAL A 110 -18.26 14.76 4.16
C VAL A 110 -16.76 14.63 3.88
N PHE A 111 -16.04 15.74 3.74
CA PHE A 111 -14.57 15.78 3.60
C PHE A 111 -14.00 17.05 4.23
N SER A 112 -12.69 17.10 4.35
CA SER A 112 -11.95 18.33 4.63
C SER A 112 -10.89 18.57 3.56
N THR A 113 -10.31 19.77 3.55
CA THR A 113 -9.13 20.11 2.74
C THR A 113 -7.97 20.52 3.65
N SER A 114 -6.74 20.38 3.19
CA SER A 114 -5.57 20.90 3.92
C SER A 114 -5.44 22.42 3.78
N VAL A 115 -4.82 23.07 4.77
CA VAL A 115 -4.47 24.49 4.72
C VAL A 115 -2.96 24.65 5.00
N PRO A 116 -2.13 25.04 4.02
CA PRO A 116 -2.50 25.37 2.64
C PRO A 116 -2.94 24.16 1.82
N HIS A 117 -3.70 24.41 0.76
CA HIS A 117 -4.18 23.37 -0.18
C HIS A 117 -3.03 22.66 -0.92
N SER A 118 -1.82 23.22 -0.92
CA SER A 118 -0.64 22.57 -1.52
C SER A 118 -0.17 21.33 -0.76
N LEU A 119 -0.55 21.14 0.51
CA LEU A 119 -0.19 19.94 1.27
C LEU A 119 -0.92 18.70 0.74
N VAL A 120 -2.22 18.84 0.44
CA VAL A 120 -3.08 17.83 -0.20
C VAL A 120 -3.93 18.52 -1.24
N THR A 121 -3.63 18.25 -2.51
CA THR A 121 -4.29 18.88 -3.68
C THR A 121 -5.74 18.44 -3.90
N ASP A 122 -6.25 17.50 -3.11
CA ASP A 122 -7.60 16.98 -3.18
C ASP A 122 -8.18 16.85 -1.77
N LYS A 123 -9.10 15.90 -1.55
CA LYS A 123 -9.86 15.76 -0.31
C LYS A 123 -9.15 14.91 0.74
N VAL A 124 -9.43 15.25 2.00
CA VAL A 124 -9.05 14.51 3.19
C VAL A 124 -10.31 13.88 3.78
N PHE A 125 -10.26 12.60 4.15
CA PHE A 125 -11.40 11.84 4.64
C PHE A 125 -11.09 11.15 5.98
N GLY A 126 -11.96 11.32 6.98
CA GLY A 126 -11.89 10.60 8.27
C GLY A 126 -13.17 9.81 8.57
N ALA A 127 -13.06 8.75 9.37
CA ALA A 127 -14.17 7.82 9.60
C ALA A 127 -15.38 8.42 10.34
N THR A 128 -15.21 9.57 11.00
CA THR A 128 -16.29 10.27 11.73
C THR A 128 -16.95 11.39 10.92
N TYR A 129 -16.63 11.50 9.64
CA TYR A 129 -17.28 12.46 8.74
C TYR A 129 -18.70 12.03 8.39
N THR A 130 -19.46 12.94 7.79
CA THR A 130 -20.86 12.69 7.40
C THR A 130 -20.93 11.65 6.28
N SER A 131 -22.02 10.87 6.27
CA SER A 131 -22.34 9.91 5.20
C SER A 131 -22.22 10.58 3.81
N PRO A 132 -21.64 9.90 2.79
CA PRO A 132 -21.27 8.48 2.73
C PRO A 132 -19.82 8.15 3.15
N THR A 133 -19.09 9.09 3.74
CA THR A 133 -17.65 8.93 4.00
C THR A 133 -17.26 7.73 4.87
N PRO A 134 -17.95 7.43 6.00
CA PRO A 134 -17.58 6.29 6.84
C PRO A 134 -17.70 4.94 6.13
N SER A 135 -18.77 4.73 5.36
CA SER A 135 -18.96 3.49 4.59
C SER A 135 -17.95 3.37 3.46
N ASN A 136 -17.68 4.47 2.74
CA ASN A 136 -16.68 4.48 1.67
C ASN A 136 -15.28 4.16 2.21
N LEU A 137 -14.86 4.79 3.31
CA LEU A 137 -13.58 4.49 3.93
C LEU A 137 -13.49 3.05 4.44
N THR A 138 -14.57 2.50 4.99
CA THR A 138 -14.62 1.09 5.40
C THR A 138 -14.36 0.18 4.19
N SER A 139 -15.05 0.42 3.07
CA SER A 139 -14.82 -0.33 1.83
C SER A 139 -13.41 -0.15 1.28
N ALA A 140 -12.84 1.06 1.34
CA ALA A 140 -11.50 1.35 0.86
C ALA A 140 -10.44 0.63 1.69
N ILE A 141 -10.57 0.63 3.03
CA ILE A 141 -9.69 -0.13 3.93
C ILE A 141 -9.81 -1.63 3.67
N SER A 142 -11.01 -2.18 3.53
CA SER A 142 -11.17 -3.58 3.16
C SER A 142 -10.58 -3.90 1.79
N SER A 143 -10.61 -2.96 0.83
CA SER A 143 -9.95 -3.15 -0.46
C SER A 143 -8.43 -3.18 -0.34
N MET A 144 -7.84 -2.27 0.44
CA MET A 144 -6.41 -2.28 0.75
C MET A 144 -5.99 -3.60 1.40
N GLU A 145 -6.76 -4.10 2.39
CA GLU A 145 -6.48 -5.37 3.05
C GLU A 145 -6.58 -6.56 2.08
N ARG A 146 -7.59 -6.58 1.20
CA ARG A 146 -7.69 -7.60 0.15
C ARG A 146 -6.52 -7.54 -0.82
N ALA A 147 -6.08 -6.34 -1.23
CA ALA A 147 -4.93 -6.18 -2.11
C ALA A 147 -3.64 -6.68 -1.44
N TYR A 148 -3.44 -6.38 -0.15
CA TYR A 148 -2.34 -6.91 0.64
C TYR A 148 -2.36 -8.45 0.66
N VAL A 149 -3.50 -9.06 1.01
CA VAL A 149 -3.65 -10.52 1.06
C VAL A 149 -3.47 -11.15 -0.32
N ALA A 150 -3.99 -10.52 -1.39
CA ALA A 150 -3.84 -11.00 -2.76
C ALA A 150 -2.38 -10.96 -3.23
N ALA A 151 -1.64 -9.90 -2.89
CA ALA A 151 -0.21 -9.79 -3.19
C ALA A 151 0.62 -10.79 -2.38
N ALA A 152 0.37 -10.91 -1.07
CA ALA A 152 1.04 -11.87 -0.18
C ALA A 152 0.73 -13.34 -0.53
N GLY A 153 -0.46 -13.59 -1.08
CA GLY A 153 -0.95 -14.91 -1.43
C GLY A 153 -0.52 -15.41 -2.82
N GLN A 154 0.20 -14.61 -3.61
CA GLN A 154 0.77 -15.10 -4.87
C GLN A 154 1.74 -16.24 -4.58
N THR A 155 1.62 -17.32 -5.36
CA THR A 155 2.44 -18.53 -5.24
C THR A 155 3.39 -18.63 -6.43
N SER A 156 4.45 -19.42 -6.29
CA SER A 156 5.47 -19.65 -7.33
C SER A 156 6.24 -18.39 -7.74
N PRO A 157 7.05 -17.81 -6.82
CA PRO A 157 7.89 -16.66 -7.17
C PRO A 157 8.88 -17.00 -8.28
N ASP A 158 9.01 -16.08 -9.25
CA ASP A 158 10.03 -16.13 -10.31
C ASP A 158 11.43 -15.95 -9.71
N PHE A 159 11.53 -15.16 -8.64
CA PHE A 159 12.78 -14.85 -7.94
C PHE A 159 12.60 -14.98 -6.43
N THR A 160 13.50 -15.71 -5.77
CA THR A 160 13.49 -15.94 -4.33
C THR A 160 14.82 -15.51 -3.72
N GLU A 161 14.76 -14.73 -2.64
CA GLU A 161 15.91 -14.19 -1.91
C GLU A 161 16.94 -13.46 -2.78
N LEU A 162 16.48 -12.81 -3.86
CA LEU A 162 17.36 -12.14 -4.82
C LEU A 162 18.25 -11.10 -4.11
N GLY A 163 19.55 -11.13 -4.42
CA GLY A 163 20.53 -10.22 -3.84
C GLY A 163 20.74 -10.40 -2.33
N ALA A 164 20.29 -11.53 -1.76
CA ALA A 164 20.31 -11.78 -0.32
C ALA A 164 19.68 -10.63 0.49
N GLY A 165 18.58 -10.06 -0.02
CA GLY A 165 17.88 -8.95 0.61
C GLY A 165 18.49 -7.57 0.32
N ASN A 166 19.38 -7.43 -0.66
CA ASN A 166 19.80 -6.14 -1.20
C ASN A 166 19.77 -6.13 -2.72
N ILE A 167 18.89 -5.32 -3.30
CA ILE A 167 18.70 -5.22 -4.77
C ILE A 167 19.33 -3.97 -5.36
N GLY A 168 20.12 -3.22 -4.59
CA GLY A 168 20.81 -2.03 -5.08
C GLY A 168 21.72 -2.35 -6.28
N GLY A 169 21.65 -1.52 -7.32
CA GLY A 169 22.43 -1.67 -8.55
C GLY A 169 21.87 -2.69 -9.54
N MET A 170 20.84 -3.46 -9.16
CA MET A 170 20.26 -4.48 -10.02
C MET A 170 19.23 -3.89 -10.99
N THR A 171 19.08 -4.54 -12.15
CA THR A 171 17.94 -4.34 -13.06
C THR A 171 17.02 -5.54 -12.94
N LEU A 172 15.77 -5.29 -12.52
CA LEU A 172 14.79 -6.31 -12.24
C LEU A 172 13.78 -6.37 -13.39
N ALA A 173 13.66 -7.55 -14.00
CA ALA A 173 12.63 -7.86 -15.00
C ALA A 173 11.24 -7.95 -14.35
N PRO A 174 10.15 -7.92 -15.12
CA PRO A 174 8.80 -8.17 -14.60
C PRO A 174 8.73 -9.53 -13.91
N GLY A 175 7.93 -9.65 -12.85
CA GLY A 175 7.78 -10.91 -12.15
C GLY A 175 7.35 -10.80 -10.69
N LEU A 176 7.17 -11.98 -10.09
CA LEU A 176 6.91 -12.19 -8.67
C LEU A 176 8.24 -12.44 -7.94
N TYR A 177 8.51 -11.58 -6.97
CA TYR A 177 9.71 -11.63 -6.14
C TYR A 177 9.36 -11.91 -4.69
N LYS A 178 10.17 -12.72 -4.01
CA LYS A 178 9.94 -13.10 -2.62
C LYS A 178 11.20 -13.03 -1.77
N TRP A 179 11.07 -12.40 -0.59
CA TRP A 179 12.06 -12.43 0.49
C TRP A 179 11.40 -12.79 1.82
N SER A 180 12.03 -13.70 2.54
CA SER A 180 11.71 -14.08 3.93
C SER A 180 12.36 -13.14 4.96
N THR A 181 13.19 -12.21 4.50
CA THR A 181 13.95 -11.26 5.32
C THR A 181 13.66 -9.81 4.91
N ASP A 182 14.41 -8.86 5.48
CA ASP A 182 14.39 -7.47 5.05
C ASP A 182 14.89 -7.32 3.61
N LEU A 183 14.34 -6.33 2.90
CA LEU A 183 14.79 -5.89 1.59
C LEU A 183 15.37 -4.49 1.67
N ARG A 184 16.60 -4.33 1.22
CA ARG A 184 17.35 -3.06 1.18
C ARG A 184 17.62 -2.63 -0.25
N ILE A 185 17.65 -1.33 -0.45
CA ILE A 185 18.02 -0.67 -1.71
C ILE A 185 19.12 0.34 -1.37
N THR A 186 20.35 -0.17 -1.21
CA THR A 186 21.50 0.64 -0.74
C THR A 186 22.12 1.49 -1.86
N THR A 187 21.86 1.12 -3.11
CA THR A 187 22.21 1.88 -4.31
C THR A 187 21.02 1.89 -5.27
N THR A 188 21.02 2.78 -6.26
CA THR A 188 19.93 2.89 -7.24
C THR A 188 19.63 1.55 -7.93
N ALA A 189 18.36 1.16 -7.96
CA ALA A 189 17.86 -0.05 -8.61
C ALA A 189 16.98 0.31 -9.81
N TYR A 190 16.79 -0.63 -10.74
CA TYR A 190 16.06 -0.41 -11.98
C TYR A 190 14.96 -1.45 -12.15
N LEU A 191 13.78 -1.03 -12.59
CA LEU A 191 12.70 -1.93 -13.04
C LEU A 191 12.53 -1.75 -14.54
N SER A 192 12.76 -2.81 -15.31
CA SER A 192 12.80 -2.73 -16.77
C SER A 192 11.80 -3.69 -17.40
N GLY A 193 10.80 -3.14 -18.07
CA GLY A 193 9.75 -3.87 -18.77
C GLY A 193 8.77 -2.91 -19.46
N GLY A 194 7.79 -3.47 -20.13
CA GLY A 194 6.77 -2.74 -20.89
C GLY A 194 5.70 -2.05 -20.03
N PRO A 195 4.80 -1.30 -20.67
CA PRO A 195 3.77 -0.50 -19.99
C PRO A 195 2.69 -1.31 -19.28
N GLU A 196 2.53 -2.58 -19.64
CA GLU A 196 1.55 -3.51 -19.07
C GLU A 196 2.20 -4.58 -18.17
N ASP A 197 3.53 -4.54 -18.04
CA ASP A 197 4.25 -5.51 -17.22
C ASP A 197 4.06 -5.21 -15.74
N VAL A 198 4.08 -6.28 -14.93
CA VAL A 198 3.74 -6.25 -13.50
C VAL A 198 4.92 -6.74 -12.66
N TRP A 199 5.14 -6.04 -11.55
CA TRP A 199 6.06 -6.44 -10.48
C TRP A 199 5.28 -6.61 -9.18
N ILE A 200 5.47 -7.74 -8.52
CA ILE A 200 5.00 -7.95 -7.15
C ILE A 200 6.19 -8.34 -6.28
N PHE A 201 6.48 -7.51 -5.29
CA PHE A 201 7.51 -7.75 -4.28
C PHE A 201 6.86 -8.19 -2.98
N GLN A 202 7.06 -9.45 -2.58
CA GLN A 202 6.63 -9.99 -1.28
C GLN A 202 7.80 -9.94 -0.30
N VAL A 203 7.68 -9.15 0.76
CA VAL A 203 8.74 -8.95 1.75
C VAL A 203 8.21 -9.25 3.15
N ALA A 204 8.75 -10.29 3.79
CA ALA A 204 8.40 -10.66 5.16
C ALA A 204 9.08 -9.79 6.23
N GLY A 205 10.12 -9.07 5.86
CA GLY A 205 10.80 -8.08 6.71
C GLY A 205 10.37 -6.64 6.46
N TYR A 206 11.30 -5.72 6.70
CA TYR A 206 11.18 -4.31 6.33
C TYR A 206 11.63 -4.07 4.88
N VAL A 207 11.13 -3.01 4.26
CA VAL A 207 11.75 -2.42 3.05
C VAL A 207 12.39 -1.09 3.42
N ASP A 208 13.66 -0.92 3.07
CA ASP A 208 14.40 0.33 3.26
C ASP A 208 15.12 0.75 1.97
N ILE A 209 14.85 1.96 1.50
CA ILE A 209 15.66 2.61 0.46
C ILE A 209 16.56 3.67 1.10
N SER A 210 17.86 3.56 0.86
CA SER A 210 18.85 4.48 1.43
C SER A 210 18.72 5.89 0.88
N SER A 211 19.27 6.87 1.61
CA SER A 211 19.22 8.28 1.21
C SER A 211 19.77 8.51 -0.19
N ALA A 212 19.14 9.43 -0.91
CA ALA A 212 19.46 9.80 -2.29
C ALA A 212 19.43 8.66 -3.32
N GLN A 213 18.98 7.45 -2.95
CA GLN A 213 18.83 6.35 -3.89
C GLN A 213 17.46 6.39 -4.56
N SER A 214 17.41 5.82 -5.77
CA SER A 214 16.20 5.81 -6.58
C SER A 214 15.86 4.41 -7.09
N ILE A 215 14.57 4.17 -7.31
CA ILE A 215 14.12 3.11 -8.21
C ILE A 215 13.76 3.75 -9.55
N ILE A 216 14.47 3.38 -10.60
CA ILE A 216 14.31 3.97 -11.94
C ILE A 216 13.54 3.01 -12.84
N LEU A 217 12.50 3.52 -13.51
CA LEU A 217 11.70 2.77 -14.46
C LEU A 217 12.30 2.88 -15.87
N GLN A 218 12.36 1.74 -16.56
CA GLN A 218 12.88 1.60 -17.93
C GLN A 218 11.89 0.82 -18.79
N GLY A 219 12.01 0.93 -20.11
CA GLY A 219 11.23 0.11 -21.07
C GLY A 219 9.75 0.46 -21.22
N GLY A 220 9.26 1.46 -20.47
CA GLY A 220 7.85 1.83 -20.43
C GLY A 220 7.11 1.40 -19.16
N ALA A 221 7.80 0.72 -18.23
CA ALA A 221 7.28 0.32 -16.93
C ALA A 221 6.57 1.48 -16.21
N GLN A 222 5.44 1.18 -15.56
CA GLN A 222 4.59 2.19 -14.94
C GLN A 222 4.42 1.96 -13.44
N PRO A 223 4.46 3.00 -12.59
CA PRO A 223 4.30 2.84 -11.14
C PRO A 223 3.03 2.11 -10.74
N ARG A 224 1.93 2.31 -11.48
CA ARG A 224 0.64 1.65 -11.18
C ARG A 224 0.68 0.12 -11.27
N ASN A 225 1.68 -0.47 -11.94
CA ASN A 225 1.81 -1.92 -12.09
C ASN A 225 2.88 -2.53 -11.15
N ILE A 226 3.39 -1.75 -10.20
CA ILE A 226 4.44 -2.18 -9.28
C ILE A 226 3.87 -2.21 -7.88
N TYR A 227 3.92 -3.37 -7.23
CA TYR A 227 3.28 -3.61 -5.95
C TYR A 227 4.28 -4.11 -4.91
N TRP A 228 4.31 -3.45 -3.77
CA TRP A 228 5.17 -3.80 -2.64
C TRP A 228 4.31 -4.29 -1.49
N GLN A 229 4.23 -5.59 -1.27
CA GLN A 229 3.62 -6.17 -0.09
C GLN A 229 4.70 -6.33 0.98
N VAL A 230 4.54 -5.65 2.11
CA VAL A 230 5.57 -5.59 3.16
C VAL A 230 4.99 -5.83 4.53
N ALA A 231 5.54 -6.80 5.26
CA ALA A 231 5.00 -7.22 6.55
C ALA A 231 5.38 -6.31 7.72
N ASN A 232 6.64 -5.82 7.78
CA ASN A 232 7.12 -5.10 8.96
C ASN A 232 7.20 -3.58 8.81
N GLY A 233 7.16 -3.06 7.58
CA GLY A 233 7.08 -1.62 7.31
C GLY A 233 7.99 -1.16 6.18
N VAL A 234 7.76 0.06 5.69
CA VAL A 234 8.53 0.66 4.60
C VAL A 234 9.13 1.99 5.05
N THR A 235 10.42 2.18 4.81
CA THR A 235 11.13 3.44 5.08
C THR A 235 11.77 3.96 3.79
N LEU A 236 11.37 5.17 3.40
CA LEU A 236 12.03 5.96 2.37
C LEU A 236 12.92 6.98 3.06
N ASN A 237 14.23 6.79 2.99
CA ASN A 237 15.17 7.72 3.60
C ASN A 237 15.27 9.03 2.82
N THR A 238 16.01 9.98 3.39
CA THR A 238 16.05 11.36 2.89
C THR A 238 16.38 11.43 1.41
N THR A 239 15.64 12.27 0.69
CA THR A 239 15.81 12.51 -0.76
C THR A 239 15.80 11.26 -1.64
N SER A 240 15.26 10.14 -1.16
CA SER A 240 15.11 8.92 -1.96
C SER A 240 13.90 9.02 -2.91
N THR A 241 13.93 8.30 -4.03
CA THR A 241 12.79 8.17 -4.95
C THR A 241 12.32 6.72 -5.02
N PHE A 242 11.09 6.47 -4.61
CA PHE A 242 10.45 5.16 -4.64
C PHE A 242 9.30 5.17 -5.64
N VAL A 243 9.00 4.01 -6.22
CA VAL A 243 7.96 3.86 -7.25
C VAL A 243 7.06 2.68 -6.92
N GLY A 244 5.75 2.84 -7.12
CA GLY A 244 4.78 1.77 -6.97
C GLY A 244 3.76 1.97 -5.85
N VAL A 245 2.86 1.00 -5.75
CA VAL A 245 1.83 0.90 -4.73
C VAL A 245 2.41 0.14 -3.53
N VAL A 246 2.56 0.83 -2.41
CA VAL A 246 3.00 0.24 -1.15
C VAL A 246 1.79 -0.29 -0.40
N LEU A 247 1.79 -1.60 -0.12
CA LEU A 247 0.82 -2.33 0.71
C LEU A 247 1.54 -2.81 1.98
N SER A 248 1.61 -1.95 2.99
CA SER A 248 2.29 -2.24 4.26
C SER A 248 1.31 -2.76 5.31
N GLN A 249 1.66 -3.84 6.00
CA GLN A 249 0.90 -4.33 7.16
C GLN A 249 1.11 -3.48 8.41
N THR A 250 2.19 -2.70 8.44
CA THR A 250 2.46 -1.76 9.53
C THR A 250 2.57 -0.36 8.94
N SER A 251 3.68 0.35 9.20
CA SER A 251 3.86 1.74 8.85
C SER A 251 4.48 1.93 7.47
N VAL A 252 4.26 3.11 6.91
CA VAL A 252 5.04 3.67 5.78
C VAL A 252 5.60 5.01 6.21
N THR A 253 6.92 5.16 6.16
CA THR A 253 7.62 6.37 6.60
C THR A 253 8.35 6.99 5.41
N LEU A 254 8.10 8.27 5.16
CA LEU A 254 8.80 9.09 4.17
C LEU A 254 9.59 10.17 4.91
N ASN A 255 10.92 10.08 4.85
CA ASN A 255 11.82 11.05 5.46
C ASN A 255 12.07 12.26 4.55
N SER A 256 12.58 13.35 5.12
CA SER A 256 12.75 14.65 4.45
C SER A 256 13.22 14.56 2.99
N GLY A 257 12.43 15.15 2.08
CA GLY A 257 12.70 15.21 0.65
C GLY A 257 12.45 13.90 -0.11
N ALA A 258 11.98 12.83 0.53
CA ALA A 258 11.63 11.60 -0.18
C ALA A 258 10.47 11.84 -1.15
N THR A 259 10.49 11.11 -2.26
CA THR A 259 9.45 11.12 -3.28
C THR A 259 8.91 9.71 -3.47
N LEU A 260 7.60 9.55 -3.34
CA LEU A 260 6.88 8.34 -3.75
C LEU A 260 6.08 8.63 -5.01
N ARG A 261 6.45 7.98 -6.11
CA ARG A 261 5.64 7.94 -7.34
C ARG A 261 4.74 6.71 -7.26
N GLY A 262 3.57 6.87 -6.68
CA GLY A 262 2.61 5.80 -6.43
C GLY A 262 1.78 6.07 -5.19
N ARG A 263 1.46 5.03 -4.43
CA ARG A 263 0.48 5.10 -3.33
C ARG A 263 1.05 4.54 -2.03
N ALA A 264 0.73 5.17 -0.92
CA ALA A 264 1.14 4.75 0.42
C ALA A 264 -0.07 4.17 1.17
N PHE A 265 -0.17 2.85 1.22
CA PHE A 265 -1.22 2.15 1.97
C PHE A 265 -0.64 1.41 3.17
N ALA A 266 -1.14 1.72 4.36
CA ALA A 266 -0.62 1.23 5.62
C ALA A 266 -1.74 0.71 6.52
N GLN A 267 -1.64 -0.53 6.99
CA GLN A 267 -2.60 -1.07 7.96
C GLN A 267 -2.36 -0.53 9.39
N THR A 268 -1.29 0.25 9.62
CA THR A 268 -1.18 1.13 10.79
C THR A 268 -1.10 2.60 10.36
N SER A 269 0.09 3.18 10.27
CA SER A 269 0.29 4.62 10.09
C SER A 269 1.11 4.98 8.86
N VAL A 270 0.84 6.16 8.30
CA VAL A 270 1.72 6.81 7.33
C VAL A 270 2.33 8.05 7.96
N ILE A 271 3.66 8.12 7.95
CA ILE A 271 4.45 9.21 8.55
C ILE A 271 5.18 9.93 7.42
N ILE A 272 4.92 11.22 7.27
CA ILE A 272 5.42 12.02 6.14
C ILE A 272 6.21 13.21 6.68
N ASN A 273 7.47 13.31 6.31
CA ASN A 273 8.35 14.41 6.70
C ASN A 273 8.81 15.12 5.43
N ALA A 274 8.29 16.33 5.18
CA ALA A 274 8.65 17.22 4.06
C ALA A 274 8.86 16.46 2.73
N SER A 275 7.87 15.65 2.33
CA SER A 275 8.01 14.67 1.25
C SER A 275 6.93 14.84 0.18
N THR A 276 7.13 14.21 -0.97
CA THR A 276 6.19 14.26 -2.10
C THR A 276 5.57 12.90 -2.37
N ILE A 277 4.25 12.84 -2.57
CA ILE A 277 3.53 11.63 -3.01
C ILE A 277 2.70 11.97 -4.25
N THR A 278 2.91 11.24 -5.34
CA THR A 278 2.18 11.42 -6.61
C THR A 278 1.80 10.05 -7.20
N PRO A 279 0.52 9.68 -7.20
CA PRO A 279 0.04 8.39 -7.70
C PRO A 279 0.16 8.14 -9.21
#